data_AF-A0AAE0N4J2-F1
#
_entry.id   AF-A0AAE0N4J2-F1
#
_cell.length_a   1.000
_cell.length_b   1.000
_cell.length_c   1.000
_cell.angle_alpha   90.00
_cell.angle_beta   90.00
_cell.angle_gamma   90.00
#
_symmetry.space_group_name_H-M   'P 1'
#
loop_
_entity.id
_entity.type
_entity.pdbx_description
1 polymer ?
#
loop_
_entity_poly.entity_id
_entity_poly.type
_entity_poly.pdbx_seq_one_letter_code
_entity_poly.pdbx_strand_id
1 'polypeptide(L)'
;MRRGLFVYDQRGTELAQNKFYRRTELAKFFVQHPDQQEPVRLHRRLTLWIQNTPAQLNTRYLNNSSSSKCRWRDCPDPTHTIQKGFWRVAFDEYSGHTTQNHTDPYLNAGYMHLYCFEKAFDLGYLIHHAPRDYGFRILPDNRHFPREERNAASLKRDHPEMSAVYEKWLNEQSQRSFPPGYTGFEQINVPDKDRLWSRLTEEHLRRESKTRDTTRKTRPGTGNHIAFHRGNLEMMVKTKQAEKASKKRKNKDSDEEEGGGGSDDDEGVEQPRVERPVPVPKKRRVESPLESPHRLGGLVSPGVESPHHLGGLVGLGVNNTQLGPQASGFFYYPVPDNSAGPSLHYPAPPAIPQQHGFYNIDPALAASSTTPVRPPPQGPSTPRLEPVPTSLPRTRKRSRENSEDINERLSKKPMTRGGADEIIVAMQNEPQHVRDRIISAAPASSAAILKERIQKRVLQGETLPEVHEYDFDARVGKLRTRERLNLDATLIKIEKHKDPKKNNSI
;
A
#
# COMPACT_ATOMS: atom_id res chain seq x y z
N MET A 1 -31.88 -5.47 17.07
CA MET A 1 -30.42 -5.30 17.27
C MET A 1 -30.04 -3.84 17.01
N ARG A 2 -29.66 -3.08 18.05
CA ARG A 2 -29.13 -1.72 17.86
C ARG A 2 -27.80 -1.87 17.10
N ARG A 3 -27.73 -1.43 15.83
CA ARG A 3 -26.45 -1.34 15.11
C ARG A 3 -25.56 -0.39 15.91
N GLY A 4 -24.42 -0.88 16.39
CA GLY A 4 -23.43 -0.05 17.07
C GLY A 4 -23.06 1.16 16.21
N LEU A 5 -22.82 2.31 16.85
CA LEU A 5 -22.46 3.56 16.17
C LEU A 5 -21.26 3.39 15.23
N PHE A 6 -20.32 2.53 15.62
CA PHE A 6 -19.16 2.14 14.82
C PHE A 6 -19.42 0.79 14.16
N VAL A 7 -19.36 0.80 12.84
CA VAL A 7 -19.49 -0.40 12.01
C VAL A 7 -18.08 -0.76 11.56
N TYR A 8 -17.64 -1.97 11.90
CA TYR A 8 -16.41 -2.53 11.36
C TYR A 8 -16.70 -3.28 10.06
N ASP A 9 -15.66 -3.52 9.27
CA ASP A 9 -15.73 -4.46 8.17
C ASP A 9 -15.98 -5.90 8.65
N GLN A 10 -16.18 -6.81 7.70
CA GLN A 10 -16.49 -8.22 7.99
C GLN A 10 -15.40 -8.91 8.82
N ARG A 11 -14.17 -8.40 8.80
CA ARG A 11 -13.03 -8.94 9.53
C ARG A 11 -12.89 -8.33 10.94
N GLY A 12 -13.66 -7.29 11.26
CA GLY A 12 -13.68 -6.68 12.59
C GLY A 12 -12.41 -5.88 12.94
N THR A 13 -11.61 -5.52 11.93
CA THR A 13 -10.29 -4.90 12.10
C THR A 13 -10.26 -3.45 11.63
N GLU A 14 -10.98 -3.10 10.56
CA GLU A 14 -11.10 -1.72 10.08
C GLU A 14 -12.52 -1.20 10.25
N LEU A 15 -12.68 0.10 10.55
CA LEU A 15 -13.98 0.75 10.43
C LEU A 15 -14.45 0.73 8.97
N ALA A 16 -15.75 0.57 8.79
CA ALA A 16 -16.38 0.45 7.48
C ALA A 16 -15.94 1.57 6.53
N GLN A 17 -15.45 1.19 5.35
CA GLN A 17 -14.73 2.08 4.44
C GLN A 17 -15.55 3.26 3.94
N ASN A 18 -16.86 3.06 3.77
CA ASN A 18 -17.82 4.05 3.28
C ASN A 18 -18.46 4.88 4.40
N LYS A 19 -17.95 4.77 5.63
CA LYS A 19 -18.41 5.54 6.77
C LYS A 19 -17.39 6.61 7.13
N PHE A 20 -17.94 7.81 7.32
CA PHE A 20 -17.24 8.97 7.84
C PHE A 20 -18.00 9.46 9.06
N TYR A 21 -17.26 9.88 10.07
CA TYR A 21 -17.77 10.12 11.40
C TYR A 21 -17.62 11.60 11.74
N ARG A 22 -18.65 12.17 12.37
CA ARG A 22 -18.62 13.51 12.94
C ARG A 22 -17.62 13.56 14.10
N ARG A 23 -17.20 14.77 14.47
CA ARG A 23 -16.34 15.01 15.64
C ARG A 23 -16.84 14.29 16.90
N THR A 24 -18.14 14.41 17.20
CA THR A 24 -18.75 13.80 18.39
C THR A 24 -18.80 12.28 18.35
N GLU A 25 -18.92 11.69 17.15
CA GLU A 25 -18.86 10.24 16.96
C GLU A 25 -17.42 9.75 17.14
N LEU A 26 -16.43 10.43 16.56
CA LEU A 26 -15.02 10.10 16.77
C LEU A 26 -14.59 10.28 18.24
N ALA A 27 -15.05 11.33 18.93
CA ALA A 27 -14.81 11.48 20.36
C ALA A 27 -15.37 10.30 21.16
N LYS A 28 -16.60 9.85 20.85
CA LYS A 28 -17.17 8.62 21.44
C LYS A 28 -16.33 7.39 21.11
N PHE A 29 -15.81 7.26 19.89
CA PHE A 29 -14.93 6.16 19.52
C PHE A 29 -13.66 6.12 20.39
N PHE A 30 -13.05 7.29 20.63
CA PHE A 30 -11.83 7.37 21.42
C PHE A 30 -12.07 7.13 22.92
N VAL A 31 -13.15 7.69 23.48
CA VAL A 31 -13.48 7.58 24.92
C VAL A 31 -14.11 6.24 25.27
N GLN A 32 -15.04 5.76 24.45
CA GLN A 32 -15.82 4.55 24.70
C GLN A 32 -15.28 3.37 23.90
N HIS A 33 -13.99 3.39 23.58
CA HIS A 33 -13.38 2.30 22.82
C HIS A 33 -13.72 0.97 23.52
N PRO A 34 -14.23 -0.06 22.81
CA PRO A 34 -14.91 -1.24 23.38
C PRO A 34 -14.14 -2.10 24.40
N ASP A 35 -12.95 -1.70 24.82
CA ASP A 35 -12.06 -2.48 25.67
C ASP A 35 -12.39 -2.39 27.16
N GLN A 36 -13.37 -1.57 27.56
CA GLN A 36 -13.74 -1.43 28.97
C GLN A 36 -14.93 -2.27 29.43
N GLN A 37 -15.68 -2.95 28.53
CA GLN A 37 -16.96 -3.57 28.91
C GLN A 37 -17.09 -5.07 28.60
N GLU A 38 -16.21 -5.68 27.79
CA GLU A 38 -16.35 -7.09 27.40
C GLU A 38 -15.06 -7.90 27.69
N PRO A 39 -15.12 -8.98 28.51
CA PRO A 39 -13.95 -9.75 28.95
C PRO A 39 -13.21 -10.46 27.81
N VAL A 40 -13.81 -10.61 26.63
CA VAL A 40 -13.18 -11.23 25.45
C VAL A 40 -12.22 -10.26 24.72
N ARG A 41 -12.27 -8.95 25.02
CA ARG A 41 -11.50 -7.94 24.28
C ARG A 41 -10.25 -7.41 24.95
N LEU A 42 -9.98 -7.76 26.22
CA LEU A 42 -8.92 -7.35 27.18
C LEU A 42 -7.50 -6.98 26.66
N HIS A 43 -7.21 -7.11 25.38
CA HIS A 43 -5.95 -6.81 24.71
C HIS A 43 -6.02 -5.59 23.76
N ARG A 44 -7.15 -4.88 23.62
CA ARG A 44 -7.29 -3.76 22.66
C ARG A 44 -6.98 -2.38 23.25
N ARG A 45 -5.70 -2.09 23.42
CA ARG A 45 -5.23 -0.76 23.83
C ARG A 45 -5.20 0.20 22.63
N LEU A 46 -6.14 1.13 22.57
CA LEU A 46 -6.14 2.20 21.56
C LEU A 46 -4.92 3.11 21.73
N THR A 47 -4.08 3.14 20.70
CA THR A 47 -3.04 4.15 20.55
C THR A 47 -3.21 4.87 19.21
N LEU A 48 -3.21 6.19 19.24
CA LEU A 48 -3.26 7.04 18.06
C LEU A 48 -1.82 7.39 17.66
N TRP A 49 -1.37 6.87 16.52
CA TRP A 49 0.01 7.08 16.06
C TRP A 49 0.09 8.27 15.11
N ILE A 50 0.93 9.25 15.43
CA ILE A 50 1.27 10.36 14.53
C ILE A 50 2.34 9.87 13.56
N GLN A 51 1.97 9.76 12.30
CA GLN A 51 2.72 9.07 11.27
C GLN A 51 3.02 9.97 10.06
N ASN A 52 4.11 9.66 9.38
CA ASN A 52 4.28 10.06 7.99
C ASN A 52 3.38 9.18 7.11
N THR A 53 2.77 9.72 6.06
CA THR A 53 2.00 8.89 5.13
C THR A 53 2.96 8.03 4.30
N PRO A 54 2.94 6.69 4.45
CA PRO A 54 3.84 5.82 3.71
C PRO A 54 3.45 5.79 2.23
N ALA A 55 4.45 5.64 1.36
CA ALA A 55 4.22 5.44 -0.07
C ALA A 55 4.14 3.94 -0.38
N GLN A 56 3.37 3.57 -1.41
CA GLN A 56 3.34 2.22 -1.99
C GLN A 56 2.90 1.10 -1.03
N LEU A 57 2.25 1.41 0.09
CA LEU A 57 1.72 0.41 1.03
C LEU A 57 0.22 0.13 0.82
N ASN A 58 -0.34 0.45 -0.34
CA ASN A 58 -1.75 0.20 -0.59
C ASN A 58 -2.08 -1.29 -0.45
N THR A 59 -1.20 -2.19 -0.91
CA THR A 59 -1.42 -3.65 -0.82
C THR A 59 -1.36 -4.21 0.60
N ARG A 60 -0.81 -3.46 1.57
CA ARG A 60 -0.77 -3.85 2.99
C ARG A 60 -2.08 -3.56 3.70
N TYR A 61 -2.83 -2.57 3.20
CA TYR A 61 -4.12 -2.25 3.79
C TYR A 61 -5.15 -3.30 3.42
N LEU A 62 -6.02 -3.61 4.37
CA LEU A 62 -7.02 -4.66 4.21
C LEU A 62 -7.92 -4.41 3.00
N ASN A 63 -8.21 -3.14 2.74
CA ASN A 63 -9.09 -2.70 1.68
C ASN A 63 -8.37 -1.83 0.65
N ASN A 64 -7.06 -2.01 0.50
CA ASN A 64 -6.24 -1.25 -0.43
C ASN A 64 -6.35 0.28 -0.25
N SER A 65 -6.56 1.02 -1.33
CA SER A 65 -6.61 2.48 -1.33
C SER A 65 -7.83 3.07 -0.62
N SER A 66 -8.83 2.27 -0.22
CA SER A 66 -9.97 2.78 0.55
C SER A 66 -9.69 2.82 2.05
N SER A 67 -8.65 2.13 2.53
CA SER A 67 -8.21 2.22 3.93
C SER A 67 -7.45 3.52 4.21
N SER A 68 -6.75 4.10 3.22
CA SER A 68 -6.00 5.36 3.36
C SER A 68 -6.88 6.63 3.33
N LYS A 69 -8.13 6.50 3.76
CA LYS A 69 -9.13 7.57 3.78
C LYS A 69 -9.26 8.17 5.18
N CYS A 70 -9.34 9.50 5.23
CA CYS A 70 -9.64 10.25 6.44
C CYS A 70 -11.07 9.96 6.90
N ARG A 71 -11.20 9.48 8.14
CA ARG A 71 -12.48 9.10 8.75
C ARG A 71 -13.31 10.27 9.24
N TRP A 72 -12.77 11.49 9.24
CA TRP A 72 -13.53 12.67 9.63
C TRP A 72 -14.47 13.12 8.53
N ARG A 73 -15.75 13.26 8.88
CA ARG A 73 -16.82 13.66 7.95
C ARG A 73 -16.60 15.05 7.35
N ASP A 74 -16.09 15.98 8.14
CA ASP A 74 -15.92 17.39 7.73
C ASP A 74 -14.52 17.63 7.12
N CYS A 75 -13.88 16.58 6.60
CA CYS A 75 -12.61 16.68 5.89
C CYS A 75 -12.75 17.60 4.66
N PRO A 76 -11.87 18.61 4.49
CA PRO A 76 -11.98 19.52 3.36
C PRO A 76 -11.60 18.88 2.02
N ASP A 77 -10.82 17.78 2.01
CA ASP A 77 -10.60 17.01 0.78
C ASP A 77 -11.84 16.15 0.46
N PRO A 78 -12.56 16.43 -0.64
CA PRO A 78 -13.77 15.70 -1.00
C PRO A 78 -13.53 14.22 -1.28
N THR A 79 -12.28 13.82 -1.57
CA THR A 79 -11.94 12.41 -1.78
C THR A 79 -11.54 11.69 -0.49
N HIS A 80 -11.42 12.43 0.62
CA HIS A 80 -10.88 12.01 1.91
C HIS A 80 -9.50 11.34 1.82
N THR A 81 -8.75 11.52 0.74
CA THR A 81 -7.51 10.75 0.53
C THR A 81 -6.39 11.37 1.33
N ILE A 82 -5.70 10.56 2.14
CA ILE A 82 -4.47 11.00 2.81
C ILE A 82 -3.31 10.79 1.84
N GLN A 83 -2.90 11.85 1.16
CA GLN A 83 -1.84 11.79 0.15
C GLN A 83 -0.44 11.77 0.78
N LYS A 84 0.54 11.24 0.04
CA LYS A 84 1.95 11.35 0.40
C LYS A 84 2.34 12.82 0.59
N GLY A 85 3.12 13.10 1.64
CA GLY A 85 3.52 14.46 2.02
C GLY A 85 2.62 15.09 3.08
N PHE A 86 1.47 14.49 3.39
CA PHE A 86 0.69 14.83 4.57
C PHE A 86 1.06 13.92 5.75
N TRP A 87 0.99 14.50 6.94
CA TRP A 87 1.02 13.76 8.21
C TRP A 87 -0.36 13.17 8.50
N ARG A 88 -0.40 12.03 9.18
CA ARG A 88 -1.63 11.33 9.51
C ARG A 88 -1.64 10.83 10.94
N VAL A 89 -2.84 10.54 11.44
CA VAL A 89 -3.09 9.88 12.71
C VAL A 89 -3.69 8.51 12.39
N ALA A 90 -3.07 7.42 12.85
CA ALA A 90 -3.58 6.06 12.69
C ALA A 90 -4.24 5.58 13.98
N PHE A 91 -5.40 4.91 13.87
CA PHE A 91 -6.17 4.43 15.01
C PHE A 91 -5.84 2.96 15.28
N ASP A 92 -4.83 2.71 16.11
CA ASP A 92 -4.33 1.37 16.37
C ASP A 92 -4.97 0.78 17.63
N GLU A 93 -6.00 -0.04 17.43
CA GLU A 93 -6.69 -0.74 18.52
C GLU A 93 -5.86 -1.90 19.08
N TYR A 94 -4.83 -2.36 18.37
CA TYR A 94 -4.05 -3.54 18.70
C TYR A 94 -2.59 -3.17 18.99
N SER A 95 -2.36 -1.97 19.55
CA SER A 95 -1.03 -1.39 19.69
C SER A 95 -0.01 -2.28 20.40
N GLY A 96 -0.46 -3.17 21.31
CA GLY A 96 0.39 -4.20 21.91
C GLY A 96 0.87 -5.25 20.89
N HIS A 97 -0.03 -5.76 20.05
CA HIS A 97 0.26 -6.79 19.05
C HIS A 97 0.96 -6.27 17.80
N THR A 98 0.62 -5.06 17.35
CA THR A 98 1.23 -4.43 16.17
C THR A 98 2.67 -4.00 16.44
N THR A 99 2.98 -3.64 17.69
CA THR A 99 4.34 -3.29 18.12
C THR A 99 5.19 -4.54 18.38
N GLN A 100 4.60 -5.60 18.97
CA GLN A 100 5.29 -6.84 19.32
C GLN A 100 5.27 -7.90 18.21
N ASN A 101 4.99 -7.51 16.96
CA ASN A 101 5.16 -8.38 15.78
C ASN A 101 4.16 -9.56 15.65
N HIS A 102 3.04 -9.51 16.37
CA HIS A 102 1.98 -10.52 16.27
C HIS A 102 0.99 -10.22 15.15
N THR A 103 0.91 -8.96 14.72
CA THR A 103 -0.03 -8.49 13.69
C THR A 103 0.64 -7.47 12.77
N ASP A 104 0.13 -7.35 11.55
CA ASP A 104 0.60 -6.36 10.59
C ASP A 104 0.37 -4.93 11.14
N PRO A 105 1.41 -4.09 11.25
CA PRO A 105 1.31 -2.74 11.84
C PRO A 105 0.45 -1.73 11.07
N TYR A 106 0.02 -2.06 9.86
CA TYR A 106 -0.87 -1.22 9.04
C TYR A 106 -2.34 -1.63 9.16
N LEU A 107 -2.67 -2.69 9.92
CA LEU A 107 -4.03 -3.07 10.28
C LEU A 107 -4.54 -2.17 11.42
N ASN A 108 -5.02 -0.99 11.06
CA ASN A 108 -5.55 0.02 11.97
C ASN A 108 -7.04 0.23 11.72
N ALA A 109 -7.81 0.56 12.76
CA ALA A 109 -9.25 0.82 12.64
C ALA A 109 -9.57 1.96 11.65
N GLY A 110 -8.67 2.93 11.51
CA GLY A 110 -8.82 4.00 10.54
C GLY A 110 -7.68 5.00 10.59
N TYR A 111 -7.82 6.04 9.77
CA TYR A 111 -6.85 7.10 9.69
C TYR A 111 -7.55 8.47 9.62
N MET A 112 -6.84 9.52 10.03
CA MET A 112 -7.19 10.91 9.78
C MET A 112 -5.96 11.68 9.30
N HIS A 113 -6.12 12.72 8.49
CA HIS A 113 -5.04 13.70 8.32
C HIS A 113 -4.73 14.31 9.70
N LEU A 114 -3.47 14.56 10.00
CA LEU A 114 -3.10 15.28 11.23
C LEU A 114 -3.74 16.67 11.26
N TYR A 115 -3.80 17.33 10.09
CA TYR A 115 -4.57 18.57 9.88
C TYR A 115 -6.01 18.46 10.37
N CYS A 116 -6.74 17.45 9.89
CA CYS A 116 -8.13 17.20 10.26
C CYS A 116 -8.29 16.89 11.75
N PHE A 117 -7.35 16.13 12.33
CA PHE A 117 -7.37 15.81 13.74
C PHE A 117 -7.22 17.08 14.59
N GLU A 118 -6.25 17.94 14.30
CA GLU A 118 -6.05 19.18 15.05
C GLU A 118 -7.19 20.19 14.82
N LYS A 119 -7.85 20.18 13.66
CA LYS A 119 -9.06 21.02 13.44
C LYS A 119 -10.27 20.50 14.21
N ALA A 120 -10.38 19.19 14.42
CA ALA A 120 -11.48 18.57 15.14
C ALA A 120 -11.27 18.55 16.67
N PHE A 121 -10.03 18.44 17.14
CA PHE A 121 -9.68 18.21 18.54
C PHE A 121 -8.42 18.98 18.97
N ASP A 122 -8.28 19.26 20.25
CA ASP A 122 -7.05 19.79 20.84
C ASP A 122 -6.03 18.69 21.06
N LEU A 123 -5.21 18.45 20.04
CA LEU A 123 -4.16 17.44 20.08
C LEU A 123 -3.20 17.61 21.27
N GLY A 124 -2.82 18.86 21.59
CA GLY A 124 -1.90 19.15 22.68
C GLY A 124 -2.47 18.71 24.03
N TYR A 125 -3.73 19.06 24.29
CA TYR A 125 -4.44 18.60 25.48
C TYR A 125 -4.57 17.08 25.51
N LEU A 126 -5.04 16.47 24.42
CA LEU A 126 -5.30 15.03 24.38
C LEU A 126 -4.03 14.20 24.58
N ILE A 127 -2.86 14.62 24.09
CA ILE A 127 -1.60 13.90 24.34
C ILE A 127 -1.30 13.83 25.85
N HIS A 128 -1.49 14.93 26.59
CA HIS A 128 -1.15 15.02 28.02
C HIS A 128 -2.22 14.39 28.92
N HIS A 129 -3.50 14.48 28.55
CA HIS A 129 -4.62 14.18 29.44
C HIS A 129 -5.36 12.89 29.10
N ALA A 130 -5.47 12.53 27.81
CA ALA A 130 -6.24 11.36 27.40
C ALA A 130 -5.77 10.02 28.01
N PRO A 131 -4.46 9.76 28.25
CA PRO A 131 -4.05 8.50 28.86
C PRO A 131 -4.66 8.27 30.25
N ARG A 132 -4.78 9.34 31.04
CA ARG A 132 -5.36 9.31 32.38
C ARG A 132 -6.88 9.39 32.35
N ASP A 133 -7.42 10.30 31.54
CA ASP A 133 -8.84 10.65 31.61
C ASP A 133 -9.71 9.73 30.75
N TYR A 134 -9.15 9.14 29.69
CA TYR A 134 -9.88 8.32 28.71
C TYR A 134 -9.24 6.96 28.40
N GLY A 135 -8.04 6.69 28.90
CA GLY A 135 -7.37 5.39 28.75
C GLY A 135 -6.76 5.11 27.37
N PHE A 136 -6.70 6.10 26.46
CA PHE A 136 -6.00 5.98 25.18
C PHE A 136 -4.79 6.91 25.10
N ARG A 137 -3.82 6.56 24.25
CA ARG A 137 -2.59 7.34 24.08
C ARG A 137 -2.49 7.94 22.69
N ILE A 138 -1.80 9.06 22.57
CA ILE A 138 -1.39 9.63 21.28
C ILE A 138 0.13 9.76 21.31
N LEU A 139 0.81 9.14 20.35
CA LEU A 139 2.28 9.04 20.35
C LEU A 139 2.85 9.26 18.94
N PRO A 140 4.08 9.80 18.82
CA PRO A 140 4.79 9.81 17.55
C PRO A 140 5.15 8.38 17.14
N ASP A 141 4.93 8.02 15.88
CA ASP A 141 5.29 6.68 15.41
C ASP A 141 6.79 6.57 15.18
N ASN A 142 7.49 6.12 16.21
CA ASN A 142 8.92 5.81 16.18
C ASN A 142 9.17 4.32 16.40
N ARG A 143 8.15 3.49 16.18
CA ARG A 143 8.23 2.05 16.44
C ARG A 143 9.22 1.38 15.50
N HIS A 144 9.94 0.41 16.04
CA HIS A 144 10.72 -0.55 15.28
C HIS A 144 9.90 -1.83 15.13
N PHE A 145 9.79 -2.34 13.89
CA PHE A 145 9.05 -3.56 13.60
C PHE A 145 10.04 -4.69 13.26
N PRO A 146 10.13 -5.76 14.07
CA PRO A 146 11.16 -6.78 13.88
C PRO A 146 11.12 -7.53 12.53
N ARG A 147 9.95 -7.59 11.88
CA ARG A 147 9.76 -8.20 10.55
C ARG A 147 9.81 -7.21 9.39
N GLU A 148 10.05 -5.93 9.66
CA GLU A 148 10.20 -4.93 8.61
C GLU A 148 11.61 -4.35 8.66
N GLU A 149 12.24 -4.18 7.50
CA GLU A 149 13.53 -3.49 7.40
C GLU A 149 13.47 -2.08 8.01
N ARG A 150 12.32 -1.41 7.83
CA ARG A 150 12.05 -0.08 8.38
C ARG A 150 10.56 0.17 8.52
N ASN A 151 10.20 0.98 9.52
CA ASN A 151 8.86 1.52 9.64
C ASN A 151 8.65 2.66 8.62
N ALA A 152 7.99 2.35 7.51
CA ALA A 152 7.73 3.31 6.43
C ALA A 152 6.71 4.41 6.81
N ALA A 153 5.99 4.26 7.92
CA ALA A 153 5.11 5.27 8.48
C ALA A 153 5.76 6.09 9.60
N SER A 154 7.03 5.81 9.95
CA SER A 154 7.69 6.48 11.06
C SER A 154 7.72 8.01 10.88
N LEU A 155 7.50 8.74 11.97
CA LEU A 155 7.67 10.19 12.02
C LEU A 155 9.09 10.60 11.59
N LYS A 156 10.08 9.80 11.98
CA LYS A 156 11.52 10.00 11.66
C LYS A 156 11.92 9.54 10.26
N ARG A 157 11.00 9.02 9.43
CA ARG A 157 11.32 8.39 8.13
C ARG A 157 12.16 9.28 7.22
N ASP A 158 11.75 10.53 7.04
CA ASP A 158 12.41 11.45 6.10
C ASP A 158 13.57 12.18 6.77
N HIS A 159 13.40 12.59 8.05
CA HIS A 159 14.41 13.30 8.83
C HIS A 159 14.31 12.88 10.31
N PRO A 160 15.42 12.43 10.95
CA PRO A 160 15.40 12.00 12.35
C PRO A 160 15.05 13.14 13.32
N GLU A 161 15.31 14.39 12.95
CA GLU A 161 15.04 15.58 13.76
C GLU A 161 13.56 15.91 13.91
N MET A 162 12.68 15.24 13.16
CA MET A 162 11.22 15.40 13.32
C MET A 162 10.75 15.11 14.75
N SER A 163 11.44 14.21 15.47
CA SER A 163 11.11 13.98 16.87
C SER A 163 11.51 15.14 17.78
N ALA A 164 12.62 15.82 17.51
CA ALA A 164 12.98 17.01 18.28
C ALA A 164 11.93 18.13 18.08
N VAL A 165 11.38 18.26 16.86
CA VAL A 165 10.27 19.19 16.58
C VAL A 165 9.00 18.80 17.33
N TYR A 166 8.67 17.51 17.34
CA TYR A 166 7.53 16.98 18.10
C TYR A 166 7.67 17.25 19.60
N GLU A 167 8.80 16.89 20.21
CA GLU A 167 9.04 17.08 21.65
C GLU A 167 9.02 18.56 22.03
N LYS A 168 9.67 19.43 21.22
CA LYS A 168 9.64 20.87 21.44
C LYS A 168 8.21 21.40 21.42
N TRP A 169 7.42 21.04 20.40
CA TRP A 169 6.03 21.46 20.31
C TRP A 169 5.20 20.92 21.49
N LEU A 170 5.40 19.67 21.89
CA LEU A 170 4.69 19.04 23.00
C LEU A 170 4.95 19.75 24.35
N ASN A 171 6.20 20.15 24.59
CA ASN A 171 6.60 20.93 25.76
C ASN A 171 5.97 22.32 25.76
N GLU A 172 5.82 22.96 24.60
CA GLU A 172 5.09 24.23 24.51
C GLU A 172 3.60 24.04 24.79
N GLN A 173 3.01 22.90 24.41
CA GLN A 173 1.60 22.62 24.69
C GLN A 173 1.32 22.33 26.17
N SER A 174 2.28 21.80 26.94
CA SER A 174 2.08 21.51 28.37
C SER A 174 1.95 22.78 29.22
N GLN A 175 2.40 23.93 28.70
CA GLN A 175 2.32 25.23 29.38
C GLN A 175 0.97 25.92 29.18
N ARG A 176 0.07 25.36 28.36
CA ARG A 176 -1.24 25.94 28.11
C ARG A 176 -2.14 25.76 29.33
N SER A 177 -2.83 26.82 29.73
CA SER A 177 -3.89 26.76 30.73
C SER A 177 -5.23 26.44 30.08
N PHE A 178 -6.02 25.60 30.73
CA PHE A 178 -7.33 25.16 30.23
C PHE A 178 -8.43 25.50 31.24
N PRO A 179 -9.64 25.86 30.77
CA PRO A 179 -10.75 26.12 31.68
C PRO A 179 -11.19 24.82 32.39
N PRO A 180 -11.80 24.92 33.59
CA PRO A 180 -12.38 23.77 34.28
C PRO A 180 -13.37 23.02 33.39
N GLY A 181 -13.32 21.69 33.40
CA GLY A 181 -14.21 20.83 32.61
C GLY A 181 -13.87 20.73 31.12
N TYR A 182 -12.78 21.34 30.66
CA TYR A 182 -12.27 21.16 29.31
C TYR A 182 -11.85 19.71 29.06
N THR A 183 -12.25 19.13 27.92
CA THR A 183 -12.00 17.71 27.59
C THR A 183 -11.01 17.50 26.46
N GLY A 184 -10.66 18.58 25.74
CA GLY A 184 -9.84 18.54 24.53
C GLY A 184 -10.58 18.04 23.29
N PHE A 185 -11.83 17.62 23.42
CA PHE A 185 -12.67 17.27 22.28
C PHE A 185 -13.40 18.49 21.68
N GLU A 186 -13.35 19.64 22.36
CA GLU A 186 -13.90 20.90 21.88
C GLU A 186 -13.08 21.44 20.70
N GLN A 187 -13.75 22.16 19.81
CA GLN A 187 -13.05 22.84 18.72
C GLN A 187 -12.37 24.10 19.27
N ILE A 188 -11.06 24.18 19.09
CA ILE A 188 -10.28 25.33 19.50
C ILE A 188 -9.64 26.05 18.30
N ASN A 189 -9.60 27.37 18.42
CA ASN A 189 -8.96 28.22 17.45
C ASN A 189 -7.47 28.39 17.76
N VAL A 190 -6.69 27.32 17.55
CA VAL A 190 -5.22 27.41 17.55
C VAL A 190 -4.77 27.95 16.18
N PRO A 191 -3.92 29.00 16.16
CA PRO A 191 -3.31 29.48 14.92
C PRO A 191 -2.57 28.36 14.20
N ASP A 192 -2.65 28.32 12.87
CA ASP A 192 -2.06 27.23 12.08
C ASP A 192 -0.56 27.01 12.35
N LYS A 193 0.21 28.09 12.56
CA LYS A 193 1.66 28.03 12.90
C LYS A 193 1.97 27.28 14.20
N ASP A 194 1.02 27.23 15.12
CA ASP A 194 1.16 26.61 16.43
C ASP A 194 0.62 25.17 16.45
N ARG A 195 0.13 24.68 15.30
CA ARG A 195 -0.30 23.29 15.12
C ARG A 195 0.86 22.40 14.73
N LEU A 196 0.82 21.16 15.20
CA LEU A 196 1.90 20.20 14.97
C LEU A 196 2.09 19.91 13.49
N TRP A 197 1.00 19.73 12.71
CA TRP A 197 1.12 19.48 11.27
C TRP A 197 1.90 20.58 10.54
N SER A 198 1.71 21.84 10.93
CA SER A 198 2.37 22.98 10.28
C SER A 198 3.86 22.97 10.59
N ARG A 199 4.22 22.77 11.86
CA ARG A 199 5.63 22.75 12.29
C ARG A 199 6.40 21.58 11.70
N LEU A 200 5.80 20.40 11.67
CA LEU A 200 6.41 19.23 11.04
C LEU A 200 6.60 19.45 9.53
N THR A 201 5.63 20.04 8.84
CA THR A 201 5.77 20.35 7.41
C THR A 201 6.81 21.44 7.14
N GLU A 202 6.87 22.48 7.97
CA GLU A 202 7.88 23.53 7.85
C GLU A 202 9.29 22.99 8.04
N GLU A 203 9.51 22.17 9.06
CA GLU A 203 10.82 21.53 9.26
C GLU A 203 11.17 20.58 8.11
N HIS A 204 10.19 19.84 7.58
CA HIS A 204 10.40 18.95 6.42
C HIS A 204 10.87 19.75 5.20
N LEU A 205 10.22 20.89 4.93
CA LEU A 205 10.59 21.78 3.82
C LEU A 205 11.97 22.40 4.03
N ARG A 206 12.29 22.82 5.26
CA ARG A 206 13.59 23.42 5.60
C ARG A 206 14.76 22.46 5.38
N ARG A 207 14.52 21.16 5.59
CA ARG A 207 15.54 20.09 5.47
C ARG A 207 15.53 19.38 4.12
N GLU A 208 14.60 19.73 3.24
CA GLU A 208 14.52 19.12 1.93
C GLU A 208 15.76 19.48 1.09
N SER A 209 16.25 18.53 0.29
CA SER A 209 17.42 18.78 -0.56
C SER A 209 17.12 19.85 -1.61
N LYS A 210 18.13 20.68 -1.91
CA LYS A 210 18.04 21.73 -2.95
C LYS A 210 17.52 21.16 -4.28
N THR A 211 17.94 19.96 -4.68
CA THR A 211 17.48 19.30 -5.90
C THR A 211 15.97 19.04 -5.90
N ARG A 212 15.41 18.58 -4.78
CA ARG A 212 13.96 18.32 -4.66
C ARG A 212 13.16 19.61 -4.64
N ASP A 213 13.68 20.65 -3.98
CA ASP A 213 13.09 21.99 -3.99
C ASP A 213 13.08 22.58 -5.41
N THR A 214 14.23 22.56 -6.11
CA THR A 214 14.32 23.00 -7.51
C THR A 214 13.36 22.21 -8.40
N THR A 215 13.34 20.88 -8.30
CA THR A 215 12.43 20.02 -9.10
C THR A 215 10.96 20.37 -8.86
N ARG A 216 10.59 20.76 -7.64
CA ARG A 216 9.23 21.19 -7.31
C ARG A 216 8.90 22.54 -7.95
N LYS A 217 9.83 23.49 -7.86
CA LYS A 217 9.68 24.85 -8.41
C LYS A 217 9.67 24.88 -9.93
N THR A 218 10.44 24.02 -10.58
CA THR A 218 10.55 23.97 -12.04
C THR A 218 9.45 23.14 -12.69
N ARG A 219 8.64 22.39 -11.93
CA ARG A 219 7.60 21.52 -12.50
C ARG A 219 6.49 22.37 -13.13
N PRO A 220 6.33 22.35 -14.47
CA PRO A 220 5.32 23.16 -15.12
C PRO A 220 3.91 22.69 -14.72
N GLY A 221 3.05 23.65 -14.37
CA GLY A 221 1.60 23.41 -14.24
C GLY A 221 1.11 22.75 -12.95
N THR A 222 1.90 22.71 -11.87
CA THR A 222 1.42 22.20 -10.57
C THR A 222 1.73 23.19 -9.45
N GLY A 223 0.88 24.22 -9.29
CA GLY A 223 0.93 25.13 -8.15
C GLY A 223 0.48 24.44 -6.86
N ASN A 224 -0.18 23.29 -6.97
CA ASN A 224 -0.60 22.47 -5.84
C ASN A 224 0.49 21.50 -5.35
N HIS A 225 1.52 22.01 -4.68
CA HIS A 225 2.59 21.22 -4.06
C HIS A 225 2.84 21.61 -2.60
N ILE A 226 3.48 20.73 -1.81
CA ILE A 226 3.67 20.92 -0.37
C ILE A 226 4.37 22.22 0.04
N ALA A 227 5.30 22.76 -0.78
CA ALA A 227 5.90 24.07 -0.48
C ALA A 227 4.92 25.25 -0.57
N PHE A 228 3.81 25.10 -1.30
CA PHE A 228 2.79 26.12 -1.47
C PHE A 228 1.77 26.04 -0.35
N HIS A 229 1.14 24.86 -0.20
CA HIS A 229 0.09 24.68 0.82
C HIS A 229 0.63 24.42 2.22
N ARG A 230 1.92 24.12 2.39
CA ARG A 230 2.61 23.90 3.68
C ARG A 230 1.89 22.94 4.64
N GLY A 231 1.23 21.92 4.09
CA GLY A 231 0.45 20.96 4.88
C GLY A 231 -0.98 21.41 5.24
N ASN A 232 -1.37 22.65 4.91
CA ASN A 232 -2.74 23.14 5.05
C ASN A 232 -3.64 22.48 3.98
N LEU A 233 -4.57 21.64 4.42
CA LEU A 233 -5.41 20.85 3.52
C LEU A 233 -6.45 21.70 2.79
N GLU A 234 -7.00 22.74 3.42
CA GLU A 234 -7.94 23.67 2.78
C GLU A 234 -7.25 24.45 1.65
N MET A 235 -6.02 24.92 1.88
CA MET A 235 -5.24 25.62 0.85
C MET A 235 -4.97 24.70 -0.34
N MET A 236 -4.59 23.45 -0.10
CA MET A 236 -4.41 22.45 -1.17
C MET A 236 -5.70 22.26 -2.00
N VAL A 237 -6.86 22.15 -1.34
CA VAL A 237 -8.16 21.97 -2.01
C VAL A 237 -8.54 23.21 -2.82
N LYS A 238 -8.36 24.41 -2.26
CA LYS A 238 -8.62 25.69 -2.95
C LYS A 238 -7.75 25.83 -4.20
N THR A 239 -6.45 25.55 -4.11
CA THR A 239 -5.55 25.61 -5.28
C THR A 239 -5.96 24.60 -6.35
N LYS A 240 -6.31 23.36 -5.96
CA LYS A 240 -6.77 22.34 -6.89
C LYS A 240 -8.08 22.71 -7.59
N GLN A 241 -9.00 23.38 -6.89
CA GLN A 241 -10.25 23.88 -7.47
C GLN A 241 -9.98 25.04 -8.45
N ALA A 242 -9.10 25.97 -8.09
CA ALA A 242 -8.70 27.06 -8.97
C ALA A 242 -8.01 26.57 -10.26
N GLU A 243 -7.12 25.56 -10.15
CA GLU A 243 -6.49 24.92 -11.31
C GLU A 243 -7.49 24.22 -12.23
N LYS A 244 -8.54 23.60 -11.67
CA LYS A 244 -9.61 23.00 -12.48
C LYS A 244 -10.45 24.06 -13.18
N ALA A 245 -10.77 25.15 -12.48
CA ALA A 245 -11.55 26.25 -13.03
C ALA A 245 -10.80 26.95 -14.18
N SER A 246 -9.49 27.18 -14.03
CA SER A 246 -8.68 27.80 -15.08
C SER A 246 -8.53 26.91 -16.33
N LYS A 247 -8.37 25.59 -16.16
CA LYS A 247 -8.36 24.63 -17.28
C LYS A 247 -9.69 24.60 -18.01
N LYS A 248 -10.81 24.65 -17.29
CA LYS A 248 -12.14 24.69 -17.90
C LYS A 248 -12.36 25.94 -18.75
N ARG A 249 -11.84 27.11 -18.33
CA ARG A 249 -11.90 28.35 -19.11
C ARG A 249 -11.09 28.25 -20.40
N LYS A 250 -9.84 27.78 -20.31
CA LYS A 250 -8.98 27.61 -21.50
C LYS A 250 -9.56 26.67 -22.56
N ASN A 251 -10.21 25.59 -22.14
CA ASN A 251 -10.86 24.68 -23.08
C ASN A 251 -12.12 25.28 -23.71
N LYS A 252 -12.79 26.23 -23.05
CA LYS A 252 -13.97 26.89 -23.62
C LYS A 252 -13.56 27.88 -24.71
N ASP A 253 -12.50 28.64 -24.47
CA ASP A 253 -12.02 29.65 -25.42
C ASP A 253 -11.44 29.00 -26.70
N SER A 254 -10.92 27.76 -26.62
CA SER A 254 -10.44 27.03 -27.80
C SER A 254 -11.55 26.45 -28.69
N ASP A 255 -12.74 26.19 -28.14
CA ASP A 255 -13.86 25.60 -28.89
C ASP A 255 -14.70 26.67 -29.62
N GLU A 256 -14.58 27.95 -29.25
CA GLU A 256 -15.31 29.06 -29.88
C GLU A 256 -14.58 29.65 -31.11
N GLU A 257 -13.31 29.31 -31.38
CA GLU A 257 -12.55 29.78 -32.56
C GLU A 257 -12.65 28.88 -33.81
N GLU A 258 -13.13 27.63 -33.72
CA GLU A 258 -13.32 26.75 -34.90
C GLU A 258 -14.76 26.75 -35.46
N GLY A 259 -15.68 27.53 -34.91
CA GLY A 259 -17.10 27.56 -35.29
C GLY A 259 -17.56 28.71 -36.19
N GLY A 260 -16.67 29.63 -36.59
CA GLY A 260 -17.03 30.85 -37.33
C GLY A 260 -16.24 30.99 -38.64
N GLY A 261 -16.58 30.21 -39.66
CA GLY A 261 -15.93 30.25 -40.97
C GLY A 261 -16.80 29.67 -42.08
N GLY A 262 -18.00 30.22 -42.23
CA GLY A 262 -18.95 29.90 -43.28
C GLY A 262 -19.61 31.17 -43.80
N SER A 263 -18.83 32.01 -44.47
CA SER A 263 -19.35 33.02 -45.40
C SER A 263 -18.36 33.12 -46.55
N ASP A 264 -18.76 32.50 -47.65
CA ASP A 264 -18.29 32.82 -48.99
C ASP A 264 -18.36 34.35 -49.16
N ASP A 265 -17.23 34.98 -49.50
CA ASP A 265 -17.23 36.11 -50.43
C ASP A 265 -15.79 36.37 -50.92
N ASP A 266 -15.70 36.15 -52.22
CA ASP A 266 -14.75 36.60 -53.24
C ASP A 266 -14.27 38.05 -53.03
N GLU A 267 -12.95 38.26 -52.99
CA GLU A 267 -12.22 39.15 -53.91
C GLU A 267 -10.74 39.30 -53.49
N GLY A 268 -9.86 39.21 -54.49
CA GLY A 268 -8.41 39.13 -54.33
C GLY A 268 -7.73 40.46 -54.00
N VAL A 269 -6.80 40.40 -53.05
CA VAL A 269 -5.70 41.37 -52.92
C VAL A 269 -4.43 40.61 -52.50
N GLU A 270 -3.45 40.56 -53.39
CA GLU A 270 -2.08 40.11 -53.11
C GLU A 270 -1.40 41.05 -52.11
N GLN A 271 -0.92 40.50 -50.99
CA GLN A 271 0.10 41.15 -50.14
C GLN A 271 1.09 40.12 -49.56
N PRO A 272 2.32 40.56 -49.25
CA PRO A 272 3.51 39.71 -49.35
C PRO A 272 3.75 38.81 -48.14
N ARG A 273 4.23 37.61 -48.48
CA ARG A 273 4.66 36.52 -47.62
C ARG A 273 5.82 36.95 -46.71
N VAL A 274 5.53 37.22 -45.44
CA VAL A 274 6.55 37.32 -44.38
C VAL A 274 6.96 35.90 -43.98
N GLU A 275 8.17 35.51 -44.38
CA GLU A 275 8.77 34.22 -44.04
C GLU A 275 9.02 34.09 -42.54
N ARG A 276 8.48 33.03 -41.92
CA ARG A 276 8.84 32.62 -40.56
C ARG A 276 10.29 32.10 -40.55
N PRO A 277 11.12 32.47 -39.57
CA PRO A 277 12.47 31.94 -39.44
C PRO A 277 12.47 30.42 -39.22
N VAL A 278 13.22 29.70 -40.05
CA VAL A 278 13.49 28.27 -39.93
C VAL A 278 14.36 28.01 -38.68
N PRO A 279 14.07 26.98 -37.86
CA PRO A 279 14.91 26.65 -36.70
C PRO A 279 16.30 26.17 -37.13
N VAL A 280 17.34 26.82 -36.61
CA VAL A 280 18.74 26.47 -36.83
C VAL A 280 19.04 25.05 -36.32
N PRO A 281 19.61 24.15 -37.14
CA PRO A 281 20.02 22.82 -36.69
C PRO A 281 21.23 22.91 -35.76
N LYS A 282 21.12 22.27 -34.60
CA LYS A 282 22.20 22.18 -33.60
C LYS A 282 23.42 21.49 -34.21
N LYS A 283 24.55 22.21 -34.27
CA LYS A 283 25.85 21.69 -34.66
C LYS A 283 26.24 20.49 -33.79
N ARG A 284 26.43 19.36 -34.47
CA ARG A 284 27.01 18.11 -33.97
C ARG A 284 28.47 18.39 -33.62
N ARG A 285 28.84 18.18 -32.35
CA ARG A 285 30.21 18.32 -31.85
C ARG A 285 31.10 17.30 -32.56
N VAL A 286 32.06 17.81 -33.32
CA VAL A 286 33.11 17.03 -33.98
C VAL A 286 34.11 16.58 -32.91
N GLU A 287 34.33 15.28 -32.86
CA GLU A 287 35.47 14.67 -32.17
C GLU A 287 36.72 14.88 -33.03
N SER A 288 37.80 15.35 -32.41
CA SER A 288 39.13 15.36 -33.02
C SER A 288 40.08 14.48 -32.20
N PRO A 289 41.05 13.80 -32.83
CA PRO A 289 41.83 12.73 -32.22
C PRO A 289 43.20 13.20 -31.70
N LEU A 290 43.70 12.45 -30.71
CA LEU A 290 45.11 12.10 -30.41
C LEU A 290 46.19 13.21 -30.40
N GLU A 291 46.82 13.42 -29.24
CA GLU A 291 48.24 13.03 -29.02
C GLU A 291 48.69 13.19 -27.54
N SER A 292 49.41 12.17 -27.08
CA SER A 292 50.14 11.97 -25.80
C SER A 292 51.48 12.76 -25.82
N PRO A 293 52.35 12.86 -24.76
CA PRO A 293 52.64 11.78 -23.81
C PRO A 293 53.20 12.08 -22.38
N HIS A 294 53.32 10.97 -21.62
CA HIS A 294 54.23 10.65 -20.50
C HIS A 294 54.24 11.50 -19.21
N ARG A 295 53.83 10.88 -18.08
CA ARG A 295 54.74 10.57 -16.96
C ARG A 295 54.18 9.53 -15.98
N LEU A 296 55.13 8.81 -15.40
CA LEU A 296 55.07 7.56 -14.64
C LEU A 296 54.62 7.72 -13.16
N GLY A 297 54.17 6.59 -12.59
CA GLY A 297 54.04 6.33 -11.14
C GLY A 297 52.58 6.34 -10.70
N GLY A 298 51.90 5.25 -10.38
CA GLY A 298 52.34 4.04 -9.70
C GLY A 298 51.88 4.11 -8.25
N LEU A 299 50.74 3.50 -7.92
CA LEU A 299 50.52 2.63 -6.75
C LEU A 299 49.05 2.19 -6.67
N VAL A 300 48.92 0.94 -6.29
CA VAL A 300 47.74 0.07 -6.38
C VAL A 300 46.99 0.10 -5.04
N SER A 301 45.66 0.19 -5.07
CA SER A 301 44.79 -0.52 -4.10
C SER A 301 43.33 -0.63 -4.61
N PRO A 302 42.70 -1.81 -4.47
CA PRO A 302 41.29 -2.06 -4.84
C PRO A 302 40.37 -1.62 -3.69
N GLY A 303 39.07 -1.36 -3.82
CA GLY A 303 38.07 -1.76 -4.80
C GLY A 303 36.80 -2.08 -4.01
N VAL A 304 35.82 -1.17 -4.00
CA VAL A 304 34.47 -1.43 -3.47
C VAL A 304 33.46 -0.88 -4.46
N GLU A 305 32.88 -1.78 -5.24
CA GLU A 305 31.84 -1.48 -6.21
C GLU A 305 30.48 -1.30 -5.50
N SER A 306 29.82 -0.18 -5.77
CA SER A 306 28.38 0.02 -5.55
C SER A 306 27.66 -0.07 -6.89
N PRO A 307 26.51 -0.77 -7.00
CA PRO A 307 25.65 -0.63 -8.15
C PRO A 307 24.52 0.38 -7.90
N HIS A 308 24.40 1.31 -8.84
CA HIS A 308 23.28 2.23 -9.00
C HIS A 308 22.00 1.54 -9.50
N HIS A 309 20.88 2.11 -9.07
CA HIS A 309 19.49 2.00 -9.52
C HIS A 309 19.25 2.03 -11.04
N LEU A 310 18.12 1.42 -11.45
CA LEU A 310 17.00 1.91 -12.31
C LEU A 310 15.96 0.75 -12.38
N GLY A 311 14.63 0.85 -12.43
CA GLY A 311 13.56 1.86 -12.49
C GLY A 311 12.24 1.07 -12.18
N GLY A 312 11.18 1.63 -11.59
CA GLY A 312 10.24 2.53 -12.24
C GLY A 312 8.96 1.82 -12.77
N LEU A 313 7.83 2.03 -12.05
CA LEU A 313 6.48 2.39 -12.59
C LEU A 313 5.70 1.29 -13.39
N VAL A 314 4.36 1.11 -13.41
CA VAL A 314 3.11 1.85 -13.08
C VAL A 314 1.99 0.80 -12.87
N GLY A 315 0.98 1.00 -12.00
CA GLY A 315 -0.42 1.21 -12.46
C GLY A 315 -1.36 0.01 -12.20
N LEU A 316 -2.16 -0.01 -11.14
CA LEU A 316 -3.50 0.61 -10.94
C LEU A 316 -4.69 -0.13 -11.61
N GLY A 317 -5.77 -0.33 -10.83
CA GLY A 317 -7.13 -0.58 -11.32
C GLY A 317 -7.84 -1.80 -10.71
N VAL A 318 -8.13 -1.85 -9.41
CA VAL A 318 -9.34 -1.33 -8.70
C VAL A 318 -10.70 -1.47 -9.41
N ASN A 319 -11.67 -1.92 -8.60
CA ASN A 319 -13.13 -1.85 -8.66
C ASN A 319 -13.86 -3.11 -9.17
N ASN A 320 -14.58 -3.90 -8.35
CA ASN A 320 -15.67 -3.67 -7.37
C ASN A 320 -17.06 -3.77 -8.03
N THR A 321 -18.09 -4.08 -7.21
CA THR A 321 -19.54 -4.36 -7.46
C THR A 321 -19.88 -5.81 -7.90
N GLN A 322 -20.90 -6.52 -7.38
CA GLN A 322 -22.03 -6.19 -6.50
C GLN A 322 -22.68 -7.48 -5.91
N LEU A 323 -23.55 -7.28 -4.92
CA LEU A 323 -24.19 -8.22 -3.97
C LEU A 323 -25.11 -9.33 -4.55
N GLY A 324 -25.22 -10.43 -3.79
CA GLY A 324 -26.34 -11.38 -3.79
C GLY A 324 -26.29 -12.31 -2.54
N PRO A 325 -27.42 -12.65 -1.89
CA PRO A 325 -27.46 -13.11 -0.49
C PRO A 325 -27.56 -14.64 -0.37
N GLN A 326 -27.04 -15.22 0.73
CA GLN A 326 -27.34 -16.53 1.34
C GLN A 326 -26.15 -16.95 2.22
N ALA A 327 -26.22 -17.78 3.24
CA ALA A 327 -27.26 -18.25 4.14
C ALA A 327 -26.47 -18.74 5.38
N SER A 328 -27.16 -18.77 6.50
CA SER A 328 -26.74 -19.29 7.81
C SER A 328 -25.97 -20.61 7.77
N GLY A 329 -24.81 -20.66 8.43
CA GLY A 329 -24.08 -21.89 8.75
C GLY A 329 -23.26 -21.70 10.02
N PHE A 330 -23.89 -21.92 11.17
CA PHE A 330 -23.22 -22.01 12.47
C PHE A 330 -22.43 -23.33 12.51
N PHE A 331 -21.10 -23.24 12.62
CA PHE A 331 -20.27 -24.38 13.00
C PHE A 331 -20.13 -24.38 14.53
N TYR A 332 -20.85 -25.29 15.18
CA TYR A 332 -20.62 -25.66 16.57
C TYR A 332 -19.35 -26.52 16.64
N TYR A 333 -18.36 -26.09 17.42
CA TYR A 333 -17.35 -26.99 17.97
C TYR A 333 -17.82 -27.47 19.35
N PRO A 334 -17.85 -28.78 19.63
CA PRO A 334 -18.18 -29.27 20.96
C PRO A 334 -17.00 -29.01 21.89
N VAL A 335 -17.28 -28.32 22.99
CA VAL A 335 -16.38 -28.16 24.14
C VAL A 335 -16.57 -29.38 25.04
N PRO A 336 -15.51 -30.08 25.46
CA PRO A 336 -15.63 -31.13 26.46
C PRO A 336 -15.89 -30.51 27.84
N ASP A 337 -16.90 -31.08 28.51
CA ASP A 337 -17.35 -30.76 29.85
C ASP A 337 -16.25 -31.14 30.86
N ASN A 338 -15.78 -30.17 31.65
CA ASN A 338 -14.83 -30.38 32.74
C ASN A 338 -15.33 -29.65 33.98
N SER A 339 -16.33 -30.26 34.63
CA SER A 339 -16.76 -29.92 35.98
C SER A 339 -15.86 -30.61 37.02
N ALA A 340 -14.79 -29.94 37.44
CA ALA A 340 -14.14 -30.15 38.74
C ALA A 340 -13.18 -28.98 39.05
N GLY A 341 -13.46 -28.22 40.12
CA GLY A 341 -12.60 -27.15 40.61
C GLY A 341 -11.27 -27.66 41.21
N PRO A 342 -10.35 -26.74 41.54
CA PRO A 342 -10.37 -26.26 42.91
C PRO A 342 -10.16 -24.74 43.07
N SER A 343 -10.70 -24.25 44.18
CA SER A 343 -10.55 -22.91 44.74
C SER A 343 -9.07 -22.57 44.96
N LEU A 344 -8.61 -21.46 44.37
CA LEU A 344 -7.31 -20.85 44.68
C LEU A 344 -7.54 -19.47 45.32
N HIS A 345 -7.35 -19.44 46.64
CA HIS A 345 -7.09 -18.23 47.39
C HIS A 345 -5.79 -17.59 46.90
N TYR A 346 -5.86 -16.36 46.40
CA TYR A 346 -4.68 -15.52 46.19
C TYR A 346 -4.40 -14.72 47.46
N PRO A 347 -3.19 -14.81 48.06
CA PRO A 347 -2.77 -13.86 49.08
C PRO A 347 -2.37 -12.53 48.43
N ALA A 348 -2.61 -11.44 49.15
CA ALA A 348 -2.26 -10.08 48.75
C ALA A 348 -0.74 -9.92 48.54
N PRO A 349 -0.30 -9.09 47.57
CA PRO A 349 1.12 -8.85 47.34
C PRO A 349 1.71 -7.96 48.45
N PRO A 350 2.96 -8.23 48.90
CA PRO A 350 3.64 -7.37 49.87
C PRO A 350 4.11 -6.06 49.22
N ALA A 351 4.12 -5.01 50.03
CA ALA A 351 4.56 -3.67 49.68
C ALA A 351 6.03 -3.65 49.20
N ILE A 352 6.28 -2.98 48.09
CA ILE A 352 7.62 -2.73 47.54
C ILE A 352 8.24 -1.53 48.29
N PRO A 353 9.42 -1.66 48.92
CA PRO A 353 10.15 -0.50 49.43
C PRO A 353 10.89 0.20 48.29
N GLN A 354 10.85 1.53 48.33
CA GLN A 354 11.67 2.41 47.49
C GLN A 354 13.16 2.17 47.78
N GLN A 355 13.98 1.99 46.73
CA GLN A 355 15.43 2.13 46.84
C GLN A 355 15.97 3.05 45.75
N HIS A 356 16.62 4.10 46.26
CA HIS A 356 17.50 5.01 45.54
C HIS A 356 18.89 4.37 45.35
N GLY A 357 19.54 4.71 44.22
CA GLY A 357 20.96 5.11 44.20
C GLY A 357 22.02 4.08 43.80
N PHE A 358 22.74 4.42 42.71
CA PHE A 358 24.16 4.17 42.35
C PHE A 358 24.68 2.71 42.34
N TYR A 359 25.37 2.19 41.32
CA TYR A 359 26.75 2.52 40.90
C TYR A 359 27.05 2.10 39.44
N ASN A 360 27.95 2.84 38.79
CA ASN A 360 28.77 2.43 37.64
C ASN A 360 29.86 1.44 38.10
N ILE A 361 30.11 0.34 37.36
CA ILE A 361 31.46 -0.25 37.14
C ILE A 361 31.48 -0.98 35.77
N ASP A 362 32.54 -0.72 35.00
CA ASP A 362 32.96 -1.40 33.75
C ASP A 362 33.13 -2.92 33.85
N PRO A 363 33.01 -3.67 32.73
CA PRO A 363 33.69 -4.95 32.60
C PRO A 363 34.59 -4.98 31.37
N ALA A 364 35.88 -4.73 31.59
CA ALA A 364 36.96 -5.27 30.77
C ALA A 364 37.53 -6.52 31.46
N LEU A 365 37.92 -7.51 30.65
CA LEU A 365 38.65 -8.74 31.00
C LEU A 365 37.81 -9.95 31.46
N ALA A 366 37.47 -10.81 30.51
CA ALA A 366 37.46 -12.26 30.71
C ALA A 366 37.64 -12.97 29.37
N ALA A 367 38.90 -13.20 28.99
CA ALA A 367 39.27 -14.15 27.94
C ALA A 367 39.59 -15.49 28.59
N SER A 368 38.97 -16.58 28.14
CA SER A 368 39.48 -17.94 28.34
C SER A 368 38.89 -18.93 27.34
N SER A 369 39.76 -19.36 26.43
CA SER A 369 40.06 -20.75 26.05
C SER A 369 38.90 -21.75 25.93
N THR A 370 38.58 -22.12 24.68
CA THR A 370 38.04 -23.45 24.34
C THR A 370 38.70 -23.95 23.05
N THR A 371 39.36 -25.09 23.15
CA THR A 371 39.98 -25.87 22.07
C THR A 371 38.91 -26.64 21.26
N PRO A 372 39.12 -26.89 19.95
CA PRO A 372 38.16 -27.65 19.14
C PRO A 372 38.43 -29.16 19.14
N VAL A 373 37.36 -29.93 19.32
CA VAL A 373 37.31 -31.39 19.25
C VAL A 373 37.26 -31.86 17.79
N ARG A 374 38.11 -32.82 17.44
CA ARG A 374 38.24 -33.46 16.13
C ARG A 374 37.21 -34.60 15.96
N PRO A 375 36.49 -34.73 14.83
CA PRO A 375 35.60 -35.87 14.60
C PRO A 375 36.34 -37.10 14.03
N PRO A 376 35.82 -38.33 14.27
CA PRO A 376 36.41 -39.60 13.84
C PRO A 376 36.14 -39.95 12.35
N PRO A 377 36.87 -40.92 11.77
CA PRO A 377 36.93 -41.17 10.33
C PRO A 377 35.72 -41.95 9.77
N GLN A 378 35.38 -41.65 8.51
CA GLN A 378 34.30 -42.29 7.74
C GLN A 378 34.74 -43.64 7.15
N GLY A 379 33.83 -44.63 7.19
CA GLY A 379 33.98 -45.95 6.58
C GLY A 379 33.51 -46.02 5.11
N PRO A 380 33.70 -47.18 4.44
CA PRO A 380 33.73 -47.29 2.98
C PRO A 380 32.36 -47.30 2.30
N SER A 381 32.35 -46.72 1.11
CA SER A 381 31.26 -46.46 0.18
C SER A 381 30.64 -47.71 -0.46
N THR A 382 29.31 -47.75 -0.54
CA THR A 382 28.53 -48.65 -1.40
C THR A 382 28.34 -48.04 -2.81
N PRO A 383 28.23 -48.86 -3.87
CA PRO A 383 28.13 -48.38 -5.26
C PRO A 383 26.73 -47.82 -5.55
N ARG A 384 26.71 -46.57 -6.03
CA ARG A 384 25.52 -45.81 -6.40
C ARG A 384 25.14 -46.09 -7.86
N LEU A 385 23.92 -46.57 -8.08
CA LEU A 385 23.31 -46.69 -9.40
C LEU A 385 23.16 -45.31 -10.06
N GLU A 386 23.58 -45.20 -11.32
CA GLU A 386 23.50 -43.95 -12.09
C GLU A 386 22.04 -43.60 -12.43
N PRO A 387 21.58 -42.36 -12.11
CA PRO A 387 20.31 -41.87 -12.60
C PRO A 387 20.40 -41.44 -14.07
N VAL A 388 19.40 -41.85 -14.83
CA VAL A 388 19.05 -41.44 -16.21
C VAL A 388 19.23 -39.92 -16.39
N PRO A 389 19.78 -39.43 -17.51
CA PRO A 389 20.15 -38.03 -17.69
C PRO A 389 18.94 -37.10 -17.58
N THR A 390 18.88 -36.37 -16.46
CA THR A 390 17.97 -35.27 -16.23
C THR A 390 18.28 -34.15 -17.23
N SER A 391 17.26 -33.67 -17.93
CA SER A 391 17.33 -32.54 -18.86
C SER A 391 18.15 -31.38 -18.30
N LEU A 392 19.03 -30.80 -19.13
CA LEU A 392 19.90 -29.67 -18.78
C LEU A 392 19.17 -28.58 -17.96
N PRO A 393 19.85 -27.96 -16.97
CA PRO A 393 19.26 -26.94 -16.12
C PRO A 393 18.68 -25.79 -16.95
N ARG A 394 17.40 -25.50 -16.70
CA ARG A 394 16.62 -24.52 -17.46
C ARG A 394 17.15 -23.11 -17.17
N THR A 395 17.61 -22.43 -18.21
CA THR A 395 18.11 -21.06 -18.08
C THR A 395 16.96 -20.06 -18.00
N ARG A 396 17.19 -18.91 -17.34
CA ARG A 396 16.23 -17.78 -17.27
C ARG A 396 15.77 -17.31 -18.66
N LYS A 397 16.66 -17.39 -19.65
CA LYS A 397 16.38 -17.06 -21.06
C LYS A 397 15.28 -17.98 -21.63
N ARG A 398 15.40 -19.29 -21.41
CA ARG A 398 14.46 -20.29 -21.93
C ARG A 398 13.06 -20.20 -21.28
N SER A 399 12.98 -19.89 -19.98
CA SER A 399 11.68 -19.65 -19.31
C SER A 399 11.02 -18.37 -19.84
N ARG A 400 11.80 -17.32 -20.13
CA ARG A 400 11.27 -16.10 -20.76
C ARG A 400 10.71 -16.37 -22.16
N GLU A 401 11.49 -17.02 -23.02
CA GLU A 401 11.06 -17.38 -24.38
C GLU A 401 9.79 -18.24 -24.37
N ASN A 402 9.71 -19.24 -23.48
CA ASN A 402 8.52 -20.08 -23.35
C ASN A 402 7.30 -19.27 -22.85
N SER A 403 7.49 -18.33 -21.92
CA SER A 403 6.40 -17.45 -21.47
C SER A 403 5.91 -16.49 -22.56
N GLU A 404 6.80 -16.04 -23.44
CA GLU A 404 6.45 -15.16 -24.57
C GLU A 404 5.66 -15.95 -25.64
N ASP A 405 6.07 -17.18 -25.96
CA ASP A 405 5.32 -18.09 -26.86
C ASP A 405 3.91 -18.40 -26.33
N ILE A 406 3.79 -18.74 -25.04
CA ILE A 406 2.48 -19.02 -24.43
C ILE A 406 1.58 -17.78 -24.49
N ASN A 407 2.11 -16.58 -24.23
CA ASN A 407 1.34 -15.34 -24.34
C ASN A 407 0.92 -15.03 -25.77
N GLU A 408 1.76 -15.29 -26.76
CA GLU A 408 1.41 -15.14 -28.17
C GLU A 408 0.25 -16.07 -28.54
N ARG A 409 0.32 -17.34 -28.12
CA ARG A 409 -0.74 -18.32 -28.34
C ARG A 409 -2.05 -17.94 -27.66
N LEU A 410 -2.00 -17.36 -26.46
CA LEU A 410 -3.16 -16.86 -25.73
C LEU A 410 -3.84 -15.67 -26.43
N SER A 411 -3.08 -14.90 -27.21
CA SER A 411 -3.57 -13.71 -27.91
C SER A 411 -4.29 -14.02 -29.24
N LYS A 412 -4.06 -15.20 -29.83
CA LYS A 412 -4.68 -15.63 -31.09
C LYS A 412 -6.17 -15.94 -30.87
N LYS A 413 -7.07 -15.24 -31.58
CA LYS A 413 -8.54 -15.44 -31.49
C LYS A 413 -9.08 -16.24 -32.68
N PRO A 414 -10.04 -17.17 -32.47
CA PRO A 414 -10.53 -17.72 -31.18
C PRO A 414 -9.69 -18.92 -30.70
N MET A 415 -9.42 -18.98 -29.38
CA MET A 415 -8.67 -20.09 -28.78
C MET A 415 -9.50 -21.39 -28.80
N THR A 416 -8.91 -22.47 -29.32
CA THR A 416 -9.54 -23.80 -29.39
C THR A 416 -9.29 -24.59 -28.10
N ARG A 417 -10.09 -25.64 -27.84
CA ARG A 417 -9.86 -26.55 -26.70
C ARG A 417 -8.48 -27.22 -26.75
N GLY A 418 -8.06 -27.66 -27.93
CA GLY A 418 -6.72 -28.23 -28.13
C GLY A 418 -5.62 -27.21 -27.81
N GLY A 419 -5.78 -25.96 -28.27
CA GLY A 419 -4.86 -24.88 -27.93
C GLY A 419 -4.78 -24.62 -26.42
N ALA A 420 -5.92 -24.70 -25.71
CA ALA A 420 -5.95 -24.58 -24.25
C ALA A 420 -5.24 -25.74 -23.53
N ASP A 421 -5.42 -26.97 -24.00
CA ASP A 421 -4.72 -28.15 -23.43
C ASP A 421 -3.21 -28.07 -23.61
N GLU A 422 -2.76 -27.66 -24.79
CA GLU A 422 -1.34 -27.46 -25.08
C GLU A 422 -0.73 -26.36 -24.20
N ILE A 423 -1.47 -25.27 -23.93
CA ILE A 423 -1.04 -24.21 -23.02
C ILE A 423 -0.95 -24.74 -21.58
N ILE A 424 -1.92 -25.53 -21.12
CA ILE A 424 -1.89 -26.13 -19.77
C ILE A 424 -0.65 -27.03 -19.61
N VAL A 425 -0.35 -27.87 -20.60
CA VAL A 425 0.85 -28.73 -20.59
C VAL A 425 2.13 -27.88 -20.61
N ALA A 426 2.18 -26.83 -21.42
CA ALA A 426 3.33 -25.93 -21.47
C ALA A 426 3.55 -25.21 -20.12
N MET A 427 2.47 -24.83 -19.43
CA MET A 427 2.51 -24.18 -18.13
C MET A 427 2.90 -25.11 -16.98
N GLN A 428 2.63 -26.41 -17.04
CA GLN A 428 2.98 -27.35 -15.96
C GLN A 428 4.46 -27.30 -15.59
N ASN A 429 5.32 -27.05 -16.59
CA ASN A 429 6.77 -27.00 -16.40
C ASN A 429 7.28 -25.61 -15.95
N GLU A 430 6.44 -24.59 -15.86
CA GLU A 430 6.85 -23.24 -15.46
C GLU A 430 6.74 -23.02 -13.93
N PRO A 431 7.62 -22.18 -13.33
CA PRO A 431 7.49 -21.77 -11.93
C PRO A 431 6.16 -21.05 -11.66
N GLN A 432 5.64 -21.17 -10.43
CA GLN A 432 4.33 -20.61 -10.04
C GLN A 432 4.13 -19.14 -10.47
N HIS A 433 5.09 -18.26 -10.17
CA HIS A 433 4.99 -16.84 -10.50
C HIS A 433 4.93 -16.56 -12.02
N VAL A 434 5.51 -17.44 -12.85
CA VAL A 434 5.42 -17.35 -14.32
C VAL A 434 4.04 -17.80 -14.79
N ARG A 435 3.49 -18.87 -14.19
CA ARG A 435 2.12 -19.33 -14.44
C ARG A 435 1.11 -18.23 -14.12
N ASP A 436 1.23 -17.60 -12.96
CA ASP A 436 0.37 -16.51 -12.53
C ASP A 436 0.44 -15.35 -13.55
N ARG A 437 1.65 -14.97 -13.98
CA ARG A 437 1.85 -13.90 -14.98
C ARG A 437 1.21 -14.23 -16.33
N ILE A 438 1.35 -15.47 -16.81
CA ILE A 438 0.73 -15.95 -18.06
C ILE A 438 -0.79 -15.88 -17.96
N ILE A 439 -1.35 -16.35 -16.84
CA ILE A 439 -2.80 -16.35 -16.62
C ILE A 439 -3.34 -14.93 -16.52
N SER A 440 -2.64 -14.04 -15.80
CA SER A 440 -3.05 -12.63 -15.68
C SER A 440 -2.96 -11.88 -17.02
N ALA A 441 -2.08 -12.30 -17.94
CA ALA A 441 -1.94 -11.72 -19.28
C ALA A 441 -2.96 -12.27 -20.30
N ALA A 442 -3.46 -13.49 -20.13
CA ALA A 442 -4.40 -14.14 -21.06
C ALA A 442 -5.68 -13.28 -21.30
N PRO A 443 -6.20 -13.09 -22.51
CA PRO A 443 -7.50 -12.43 -22.70
C PRO A 443 -8.62 -13.11 -21.90
N ALA A 444 -9.62 -12.37 -21.42
CA ALA A 444 -10.68 -12.92 -20.55
C ALA A 444 -11.44 -14.10 -21.18
N SER A 445 -11.63 -14.10 -22.51
CA SER A 445 -12.20 -15.23 -23.25
C SER A 445 -11.32 -16.48 -23.20
N SER A 446 -10.00 -16.32 -23.30
CA SER A 446 -9.03 -17.41 -23.22
C SER A 446 -8.93 -17.93 -21.79
N ALA A 447 -8.93 -17.02 -20.81
CA ALA A 447 -8.89 -17.35 -19.39
C ALA A 447 -10.08 -18.24 -18.96
N ALA A 448 -11.28 -17.98 -19.46
CA ALA A 448 -12.46 -18.81 -19.18
C ALA A 448 -12.32 -20.25 -19.70
N ILE A 449 -11.83 -20.42 -20.93
CA ILE A 449 -11.60 -21.75 -21.53
C ILE A 449 -10.50 -22.50 -20.75
N LEU A 450 -9.42 -21.80 -20.36
CA LEU A 450 -8.38 -22.39 -19.51
C LEU A 450 -8.94 -22.86 -18.17
N LYS A 451 -9.78 -22.04 -17.51
CA LYS A 451 -10.41 -22.40 -16.24
C LYS A 451 -11.24 -23.68 -16.36
N GLU A 452 -12.13 -23.76 -17.36
CA GLU A 452 -12.96 -24.96 -17.63
C GLU A 452 -12.09 -26.21 -17.80
N ARG A 453 -11.00 -26.11 -18.57
CA ARG A 453 -10.11 -27.24 -18.86
C ARG A 453 -9.29 -27.68 -17.63
N ILE A 454 -8.77 -26.73 -16.86
CA ILE A 454 -8.05 -27.00 -15.61
C ILE A 454 -9.00 -27.72 -14.63
N GLN A 455 -10.21 -27.20 -14.41
CA GLN A 455 -11.19 -27.83 -13.53
C GLN A 455 -11.55 -29.24 -13.99
N LYS A 456 -11.74 -29.46 -15.30
CA LYS A 456 -12.05 -30.80 -15.83
C LYS A 456 -10.93 -31.81 -15.57
N ARG A 457 -9.67 -31.41 -15.74
CA ARG A 457 -8.50 -32.28 -15.49
C ARG A 457 -8.32 -32.58 -14.00
N VAL A 458 -8.55 -31.61 -13.12
CA VAL A 458 -8.60 -31.83 -11.67
C VAL A 458 -9.67 -32.87 -11.30
N LEU A 459 -10.88 -32.77 -11.89
CA LEU A 459 -11.95 -33.76 -11.70
C LEU A 459 -11.59 -35.16 -12.25
N GLN A 460 -10.67 -35.24 -13.22
CA GLN A 460 -10.15 -36.49 -13.76
C GLN A 460 -8.97 -37.05 -12.94
N GLY A 461 -8.60 -36.41 -11.83
CA GLY A 461 -7.52 -36.86 -10.96
C GLY A 461 -6.13 -36.45 -11.43
N GLU A 462 -6.01 -35.57 -12.43
CA GLU A 462 -4.71 -35.03 -12.83
C GLU A 462 -4.22 -33.99 -11.80
N THR A 463 -3.00 -34.17 -11.31
CA THR A 463 -2.29 -33.18 -10.50
C THR A 463 -1.93 -31.99 -11.37
N LEU A 464 -2.65 -30.88 -11.18
CA LEU A 464 -2.44 -29.64 -11.92
C LEU A 464 -1.80 -28.54 -11.06
N PRO A 465 -1.22 -27.51 -11.71
CA PRO A 465 -0.74 -26.32 -11.01
C PRO A 465 -1.81 -25.76 -10.08
N GLU A 466 -1.45 -25.51 -8.83
CA GLU A 466 -2.30 -24.75 -7.91
C GLU A 466 -2.43 -23.34 -8.48
N VAL A 467 -3.52 -23.07 -9.19
CA VAL A 467 -3.83 -21.72 -9.69
C VAL A 467 -4.76 -21.06 -8.68
N HIS A 468 -4.42 -19.84 -8.24
CA HIS A 468 -5.31 -19.03 -7.43
C HIS A 468 -6.62 -18.76 -8.20
N GLU A 469 -7.67 -19.51 -7.85
CA GLU A 469 -9.00 -19.44 -8.44
C GLU A 469 -9.58 -18.01 -8.46
N TYR A 470 -9.15 -17.19 -7.50
CA TYR A 470 -9.54 -15.79 -7.34
C TYR A 470 -9.22 -14.87 -8.54
N ASP A 471 -8.14 -15.12 -9.31
CA ASP A 471 -7.78 -14.26 -10.45
C ASP A 471 -8.62 -14.56 -11.71
N PHE A 472 -9.05 -15.81 -11.91
CA PHE A 472 -9.92 -16.16 -13.03
C PHE A 472 -11.31 -15.53 -12.88
N ASP A 473 -11.92 -15.65 -11.70
CA ASP A 473 -13.28 -15.15 -11.46
C ASP A 473 -13.35 -13.62 -11.47
N ALA A 474 -12.34 -12.96 -10.93
CA ALA A 474 -12.24 -11.50 -11.00
C ALA A 474 -12.18 -10.99 -12.45
N ARG A 475 -11.62 -11.77 -13.39
CA ARG A 475 -11.47 -11.37 -14.80
C ARG A 475 -12.67 -11.72 -15.66
N VAL A 476 -13.26 -12.91 -15.47
CA VAL A 476 -14.56 -13.26 -16.08
C VAL A 476 -15.64 -12.27 -15.60
N GLY A 477 -15.58 -11.87 -14.33
CA GLY A 477 -16.42 -10.83 -13.74
C GLY A 477 -16.28 -9.44 -14.38
N LYS A 478 -15.19 -9.13 -15.07
CA LYS A 478 -14.98 -7.83 -15.75
C LYS A 478 -15.51 -7.79 -17.20
N LEU A 479 -15.93 -8.92 -17.77
CA LEU A 479 -16.52 -8.97 -19.11
C LEU A 479 -17.84 -8.19 -19.14
N ARG A 480 -18.05 -7.38 -20.20
CA ARG A 480 -19.35 -6.72 -20.46
C ARG A 480 -20.42 -7.79 -20.71
N THR A 481 -21.69 -7.49 -20.45
CA THR A 481 -22.81 -8.43 -20.65
C THR A 481 -22.80 -9.09 -22.03
N ARG A 482 -22.54 -8.31 -23.10
CA ARG A 482 -22.43 -8.84 -24.48
C ARG A 482 -21.25 -9.81 -24.66
N GLU A 483 -20.12 -9.55 -24.00
CA GLU A 483 -18.95 -10.42 -24.08
C GLU A 483 -19.16 -11.70 -23.28
N ARG A 484 -19.85 -11.62 -22.13
CA ARG A 484 -20.29 -12.81 -21.38
C ARG A 484 -21.24 -13.66 -22.21
N LEU A 485 -22.26 -13.06 -22.84
CA LEU A 485 -23.18 -13.79 -23.73
C LEU A 485 -22.45 -14.43 -24.92
N ASN A 486 -21.47 -13.74 -25.52
CA ASN A 486 -20.64 -14.31 -26.58
C ASN A 486 -19.76 -15.45 -26.07
N LEU A 487 -19.22 -15.33 -24.86
CA LEU A 487 -18.44 -16.37 -24.21
C LEU A 487 -19.32 -17.59 -23.91
N ASP A 488 -20.48 -17.40 -23.31
CA ASP A 488 -21.46 -18.45 -23.02
C ASP A 488 -21.92 -19.14 -24.30
N ALA A 489 -22.24 -18.37 -25.35
CA ALA A 489 -22.59 -18.93 -26.66
C ALA A 489 -21.42 -19.73 -27.27
N THR A 490 -20.18 -19.30 -27.04
CA THR A 490 -18.99 -20.03 -27.47
C THR A 490 -18.84 -21.32 -26.67
N LEU A 491 -18.95 -21.29 -25.34
CA LEU A 491 -18.91 -22.47 -24.48
C LEU A 491 -20.00 -23.48 -24.86
N ILE A 492 -21.24 -23.02 -25.07
CA ILE A 492 -22.36 -23.85 -25.53
C ILE A 492 -22.08 -24.47 -26.91
N LYS A 493 -21.55 -23.70 -27.88
CA LYS A 493 -21.17 -24.25 -29.19
C LYS A 493 -20.10 -25.33 -29.05
N ILE A 494 -19.12 -25.11 -28.18
CA ILE A 494 -18.04 -26.06 -27.94
C ILE A 494 -18.57 -27.30 -27.18
N GLU A 495 -19.56 -27.17 -26.30
CA GLU A 495 -20.27 -28.31 -25.68
C GLU A 495 -21.08 -29.13 -26.69
N LYS A 496 -21.86 -28.48 -27.57
CA LYS A 496 -22.67 -29.18 -28.59
C LYS A 496 -21.82 -30.02 -29.55
N HIS A 497 -20.58 -29.61 -29.84
CA HIS A 497 -19.66 -30.39 -30.66
C HIS A 497 -19.09 -31.66 -30.00
N LYS A 498 -19.35 -31.92 -28.71
CA LYS A 498 -18.90 -33.16 -28.03
C LYS A 498 -19.75 -34.39 -28.36
N ASP A 499 -21.00 -34.23 -28.83
CA ASP A 499 -21.94 -35.35 -29.00
C ASP A 499 -22.49 -35.51 -30.44
N PRO A 500 -21.66 -35.59 -31.50
CA PRO A 500 -22.17 -35.93 -32.82
C PRO A 500 -22.68 -37.38 -32.90
N LYS A 501 -22.33 -38.25 -31.94
CA LYS A 501 -22.67 -39.68 -31.96
C LYS A 501 -23.99 -40.05 -31.26
N LYS A 502 -24.67 -39.12 -30.58
CA LYS A 502 -25.97 -39.40 -29.93
C LYS A 502 -27.21 -39.01 -30.75
N ASN A 503 -27.05 -38.24 -31.83
CA ASN A 503 -28.17 -37.76 -32.64
C ASN A 503 -28.48 -38.58 -33.91
N ASN A 504 -27.78 -39.72 -34.13
CA ASN A 504 -28.06 -40.62 -35.27
C ASN A 504 -28.54 -42.02 -34.83
N SER A 505 -29.25 -42.09 -33.71
CA SER A 505 -29.99 -43.29 -33.31
C SER A 505 -31.43 -42.91 -32.98
N ILE A 506 -32.19 -42.59 -34.03
CA ILE A 506 -33.64 -42.71 -34.11
C ILE A 506 -33.92 -43.53 -35.35
#